data_AF-A0A1S3XLG2-F1
#
_entry.id   AF-A0A1S3XLG2-F1
#
_cell.length_a   1.000
_cell.length_b   1.000
_cell.length_c   1.000
_cell.angle_alpha   90.00
_cell.angle_beta   90.00
_cell.angle_gamma   90.00
#
_symmetry.space_group_name_H-M   'P 1'
#
loop_
_entity.id
_entity.type
_entity.pdbx_description
1 polymer ?
#
loop_
_entity_poly.entity_id
_entity_poly.type
_entity_poly.pdbx_seq_one_letter_code
_entity_poly.pdbx_strand_id
1 'polypeptide(L)'
;MDIALEEEAFEPASPSSQYLNSSNLSLCVIAVLESKIPIEYEESLPLNLLKDVFVPINPRFSSIMVTGKKGTRKWKRVEVNYKDHIKTPIFPSEKPLDFYDECFSNYISNLAMEQFPQNRPFWEIHIFKYPTNDAAGSIIFKLHHSLGDGYSLMGALLSCLQRVDNPSLPLTFPSRQRTTLSSKDKAFSVLKVVPRFFKGIVNTVYDFGESILKGTFVEDDRTAIRSGDEGVEFRPIVVTTKTFSLDSLKQIKASLNVVSINISSLYVTS
;
A
#
# COMPACT_ATOMS: atom_id res chain seq x y z
N MET A 1 -42.42 -5.76 21.08
CA MET A 1 -42.14 -6.26 19.71
C MET A 1 -40.79 -5.70 19.34
N ASP A 2 -39.76 -6.42 19.74
CA ASP A 2 -38.37 -6.05 19.49
C ASP A 2 -38.10 -6.31 18.01
N ILE A 3 -38.06 -5.23 17.24
CA ILE A 3 -37.59 -5.29 15.87
C ILE A 3 -36.08 -5.46 15.98
N ALA A 4 -35.63 -6.71 15.84
CA ALA A 4 -34.24 -7.01 15.57
C ALA A 4 -33.84 -6.23 14.31
N LEU A 5 -33.15 -5.11 14.51
CA LEU A 5 -32.41 -4.46 13.43
C LEU A 5 -31.43 -5.53 12.95
N GLU A 6 -31.62 -6.00 11.71
CA GLU A 6 -30.64 -6.82 11.03
C GLU A 6 -29.26 -6.23 11.31
N GLU A 7 -28.36 -7.03 11.88
CA GLU A 7 -26.95 -6.69 11.91
C GLU A 7 -26.52 -6.50 10.46
N GLU A 8 -26.59 -5.27 9.94
CA GLU A 8 -25.83 -4.87 8.75
C GLU A 8 -24.43 -5.48 8.94
N ALA A 9 -23.94 -6.26 7.98
CA ALA A 9 -22.72 -7.05 8.10
C ALA A 9 -21.50 -6.14 8.30
N PHE A 10 -21.28 -5.70 9.53
CA PHE A 10 -20.16 -4.85 9.92
C PHE A 10 -18.98 -5.75 10.26
N GLU A 11 -17.94 -5.69 9.43
CA GLU A 11 -16.70 -6.40 9.73
C GLU A 11 -15.89 -5.62 10.78
N PRO A 12 -15.34 -6.27 11.82
CA PRO A 12 -14.48 -5.57 12.77
C PRO A 12 -13.20 -5.08 12.09
N ALA A 13 -12.77 -3.85 12.37
CA ALA A 13 -11.46 -3.38 11.91
C ALA A 13 -10.35 -4.08 12.71
N SER A 14 -9.26 -4.49 12.04
CA SER A 14 -8.13 -5.11 12.73
C SER A 14 -7.45 -4.10 13.68
N PRO A 15 -6.78 -4.56 14.76
CA PRO A 15 -6.06 -3.66 15.67
C PRO A 15 -5.12 -2.69 14.96
N SER A 16 -4.40 -3.16 13.94
CA SER A 16 -3.52 -2.34 13.09
C SER A 16 -4.30 -1.27 12.31
N SER A 17 -5.41 -1.62 11.66
CA SER A 17 -6.26 -0.65 10.95
C SER A 17 -6.87 0.39 11.90
N GLN A 18 -7.19 0.01 13.13
CA GLN A 18 -7.69 0.93 14.15
C GLN A 18 -6.62 1.92 14.60
N TYR A 19 -5.41 1.44 14.88
CA TYR A 19 -4.29 2.27 15.32
C TYR A 19 -3.83 3.26 14.24
N LEU A 20 -3.73 2.78 12.99
CA LEU A 20 -3.30 3.54 11.82
C LEU A 20 -4.33 4.54 11.29
N ASN A 21 -5.54 4.56 11.85
CA ASN A 21 -6.57 5.55 11.51
C ASN A 21 -6.88 6.45 12.72
N SER A 22 -5.93 6.64 13.63
CA SER A 22 -6.13 7.47 14.83
C SER A 22 -5.79 8.93 14.52
N SER A 23 -6.23 9.85 15.39
CA SER A 23 -5.83 11.26 15.34
C SER A 23 -4.31 11.45 15.47
N ASN A 24 -3.62 10.46 16.02
CA ASN A 24 -2.20 10.54 16.35
C ASN A 24 -1.32 9.84 15.29
N LEU A 25 -1.90 8.91 14.53
CA LEU A 25 -1.20 8.18 13.48
C LEU A 25 -2.19 7.85 12.36
N SER A 26 -2.08 8.59 11.25
CA SER A 26 -2.74 8.30 9.97
C SER A 26 -1.68 8.18 8.90
N LEU A 27 -1.46 6.94 8.41
CA LEU A 27 -0.43 6.67 7.41
C LEU A 27 -1.05 6.62 6.01
N CYS A 28 -0.51 7.45 5.12
CA CYS A 28 -0.82 7.45 3.70
C CYS A 28 0.26 6.68 2.93
N VAL A 29 -0.17 5.80 2.03
CA VAL A 29 0.68 5.13 1.03
C VAL A 29 0.43 5.80 -0.30
N ILE A 30 1.50 6.34 -0.91
CA ILE A 30 1.45 6.89 -2.26
C ILE A 30 2.19 5.93 -3.19
N ALA A 31 1.51 5.46 -4.22
CA ALA A 31 2.11 4.70 -5.31
C ALA A 31 1.97 5.48 -6.62
N VAL A 32 3.05 5.58 -7.39
CA VAL A 32 3.07 6.32 -8.66
C VAL A 32 3.37 5.34 -9.79
N LEU A 33 2.53 5.32 -10.81
CA LEU A 33 2.77 4.67 -12.08
C LEU A 33 3.07 5.73 -13.14
N GLU A 34 4.26 5.69 -13.70
CA GLU A 34 4.73 6.62 -14.72
C GLU A 34 4.62 6.00 -16.11
N SER A 35 4.01 6.72 -17.03
CA SER A 35 3.83 6.32 -18.41
C SER A 35 4.80 7.07 -19.33
N LYS A 36 5.40 6.37 -20.29
CA LYS A 36 6.18 7.00 -21.38
C LYS A 36 5.30 7.59 -22.47
N ILE A 37 4.00 7.33 -22.44
CA ILE A 37 3.01 7.82 -23.40
C ILE A 37 2.03 8.75 -22.67
N PRO A 38 1.62 9.89 -23.26
CA PRO A 38 0.61 10.76 -22.67
C PRO A 38 -0.66 10.00 -22.30
N ILE A 39 -1.23 10.33 -21.13
CA ILE A 39 -2.43 9.65 -20.63
C ILE A 39 -3.66 10.44 -21.11
N GLU A 40 -4.23 9.98 -22.21
CA GLU A 40 -5.52 10.42 -22.71
C GLU A 40 -6.57 9.33 -22.46
N TYR A 41 -7.71 9.71 -21.90
CA TYR A 41 -8.77 8.75 -21.58
C TYR A 41 -10.15 9.39 -21.71
N GLU A 42 -11.12 8.57 -22.13
CA GLU A 42 -12.54 8.89 -21.98
C GLU A 42 -12.96 8.67 -20.53
N GLU A 43 -13.79 9.55 -19.97
CA GLU A 43 -14.20 9.48 -18.55
C GLU A 43 -14.77 8.12 -18.13
N SER A 44 -15.38 7.37 -19.05
CA SER A 44 -15.95 6.04 -18.82
C SER A 44 -14.89 4.98 -18.51
N LEU A 45 -13.68 5.09 -19.07
CA LEU A 45 -12.63 4.07 -18.96
C LEU A 45 -12.14 3.86 -17.51
N PRO A 46 -11.65 4.89 -16.79
CA PRO A 46 -11.20 4.69 -15.41
C PRO A 46 -12.35 4.29 -14.48
N LEU A 47 -13.58 4.72 -14.76
CA LEU A 47 -14.76 4.31 -13.99
C LEU A 47 -15.02 2.80 -14.12
N ASN A 48 -14.98 2.27 -15.34
CA ASN A 48 -15.17 0.83 -15.59
C ASN A 48 -14.04 0.01 -14.96
N LEU A 49 -12.78 0.43 -15.10
CA LEU A 49 -11.64 -0.25 -14.45
C LEU A 49 -11.79 -0.27 -12.93
N LEU A 50 -12.24 0.83 -12.33
CA LEU A 50 -12.47 0.88 -10.88
C LEU A 50 -13.59 -0.07 -10.46
N LYS A 51 -14.71 -0.04 -11.18
CA LYS A 51 -15.92 -0.80 -10.86
C LYS A 51 -15.75 -2.29 -11.07
N ASP A 52 -15.15 -2.68 -12.19
CA ASP A 52 -15.14 -4.07 -12.65
C ASP A 52 -13.84 -4.79 -12.25
N VAL A 53 -12.76 -4.06 -11.95
CA VAL A 53 -11.45 -4.64 -11.63
C VAL A 53 -10.97 -4.24 -10.24
N PHE A 54 -10.77 -2.94 -9.95
CA PHE A 54 -10.09 -2.53 -8.71
C PHE A 54 -10.89 -2.77 -7.43
N VAL A 55 -12.11 -2.24 -7.35
CA VAL A 55 -12.95 -2.35 -6.15
C VAL A 55 -13.30 -3.81 -5.80
N PRO A 56 -13.57 -4.71 -6.77
CA PRO A 56 -13.81 -6.12 -6.51
C PRO A 56 -12.63 -6.89 -5.88
N ILE A 57 -11.38 -6.40 -5.96
CA ILE A 57 -10.20 -7.08 -5.40
C ILE A 57 -10.34 -7.28 -3.88
N ASN A 58 -10.90 -6.28 -3.18
CA ASN A 58 -11.04 -6.34 -1.74
C ASN A 58 -12.29 -5.59 -1.25
N PRO A 59 -13.13 -6.20 -0.40
CA PRO A 59 -14.32 -5.53 0.18
C PRO A 59 -14.02 -4.18 0.84
N ARG A 60 -12.81 -3.98 1.37
CA ARG A 60 -12.37 -2.72 1.99
C ARG A 60 -12.33 -1.56 1.02
N PHE A 61 -12.12 -1.78 -0.27
CA PHE A 61 -12.19 -0.73 -1.28
C PHE A 61 -13.63 -0.24 -1.50
N SER A 62 -14.62 -1.00 -1.06
CA SER A 62 -16.04 -0.59 -1.02
C SER A 62 -16.54 -0.32 0.40
N SER A 63 -15.64 -0.03 1.36
CA SER A 63 -16.03 0.14 2.77
C SER A 63 -15.47 1.41 3.39
N ILE A 64 -16.22 1.95 4.35
CA ILE A 64 -15.80 3.06 5.22
C ILE A 64 -15.60 2.57 6.64
N MET A 65 -14.74 3.24 7.40
CA MET A 65 -14.54 2.93 8.81
C MET A 65 -15.53 3.74 9.67
N VAL A 66 -16.40 3.04 10.39
CA VAL A 66 -17.38 3.63 11.32
C VAL A 66 -17.00 3.33 12.76
N THR A 67 -17.24 4.29 13.67
CA THR A 67 -17.00 4.12 15.10
C THR A 67 -18.31 3.77 15.81
N GLY A 68 -18.35 2.61 16.46
CA GLY A 68 -19.50 2.16 17.24
C GLY A 68 -19.57 2.78 18.64
N LYS A 69 -20.68 2.55 19.34
CA LYS A 69 -21.01 3.14 20.66
C LYS A 69 -19.96 2.93 21.77
N LYS A 70 -19.09 1.92 21.64
CA LYS A 70 -18.01 1.60 22.61
C LYS A 70 -16.61 1.95 22.10
N GLY A 71 -16.50 2.83 21.11
CA GLY A 71 -15.21 3.17 20.46
C GLY A 71 -14.67 2.08 19.52
N THR A 72 -15.36 0.94 19.40
CA THR A 72 -15.00 -0.14 18.48
C THR A 72 -15.18 0.31 17.04
N ARG A 73 -14.12 0.23 16.25
CA ARG A 73 -14.17 0.59 14.83
C ARG A 73 -14.52 -0.62 13.97
N LYS A 74 -15.42 -0.41 13.01
CA LYS A 74 -15.88 -1.45 12.09
C LYS A 74 -15.86 -0.93 10.66
N TRP A 75 -15.71 -1.82 9.70
CA TRP A 75 -15.89 -1.55 8.30
C TRP A 75 -17.37 -1.70 7.95
N LYS A 76 -17.93 -0.65 7.33
CA LYS A 76 -19.27 -0.65 6.76
C LYS A 76 -19.13 -0.61 5.25
N ARG A 77 -19.69 -1.60 4.55
CA ARG A 77 -19.77 -1.57 3.09
C ARG A 77 -20.70 -0.45 2.63
N VAL A 78 -20.31 0.26 1.59
CA VAL A 78 -21.05 1.37 0.99
C VAL A 78 -21.04 1.27 -0.52
N GLU A 79 -22.00 1.93 -1.16
CA GLU A 79 -21.93 2.19 -2.59
C GLU A 79 -20.86 3.25 -2.87
N VAL A 80 -19.96 2.96 -3.81
CA VAL A 80 -18.82 3.84 -4.13
C VAL A 80 -19.22 4.81 -5.23
N ASN A 81 -19.15 6.10 -4.95
CA ASN A 81 -19.22 7.13 -6.00
C ASN A 81 -17.84 7.34 -6.62
N TYR A 82 -17.52 6.57 -7.67
CA TYR A 82 -16.19 6.57 -8.30
C TYR A 82 -15.68 7.94 -8.75
N LYS A 83 -16.56 8.86 -9.15
CA LYS A 83 -16.18 10.22 -9.58
C LYS A 83 -15.50 11.00 -8.47
N ASP A 84 -15.89 10.76 -7.23
CA ASP A 84 -15.33 11.44 -6.06
C ASP A 84 -13.90 10.98 -5.74
N HIS A 85 -13.51 9.81 -6.26
CA HIS A 85 -12.20 9.20 -6.05
C HIS A 85 -11.21 9.46 -7.19
N ILE A 86 -11.66 9.90 -8.36
CA ILE A 86 -10.79 10.25 -9.49
C ILE A 86 -10.57 11.75 -9.49
N LYS A 87 -9.31 12.17 -9.32
CA LYS A 87 -8.91 13.58 -9.34
C LYS A 87 -7.95 13.83 -10.50
N THR A 88 -8.17 14.89 -11.27
CA THR A 88 -7.21 15.32 -12.32
C THR A 88 -6.82 16.76 -12.00
N PRO A 89 -5.60 17.01 -11.48
CA PRO A 89 -5.16 18.38 -11.26
C PRO A 89 -5.02 19.10 -12.60
N ILE A 90 -5.30 20.41 -12.58
CA ILE A 90 -5.23 21.27 -13.76
C ILE A 90 -4.13 22.30 -13.52
N PHE A 91 -3.14 22.30 -14.40
CA PHE A 91 -2.04 23.24 -14.46
C PHE A 91 -2.05 23.99 -15.81
N PRO A 92 -1.41 25.18 -15.88
CA PRO A 92 -1.28 25.91 -17.14
C PRO A 92 -0.57 25.07 -18.21
N SER A 93 -1.11 25.06 -19.43
CA SER A 93 -0.51 24.38 -20.58
C SER A 93 0.76 25.09 -21.09
N GLU A 94 1.52 24.39 -21.94
CA GLU A 94 2.69 24.94 -22.67
C GLU A 94 3.81 25.49 -21.77
N LYS A 95 4.04 24.84 -20.63
CA LYS A 95 5.16 25.12 -19.73
C LYS A 95 6.35 24.19 -20.00
N PRO A 96 7.58 24.61 -19.63
CA PRO A 96 8.75 23.74 -19.71
C PRO A 96 8.63 22.55 -18.75
N LEU A 97 9.37 21.46 -19.02
CA LEU A 97 9.33 20.24 -18.20
C LEU A 97 9.68 20.49 -16.73
N ASP A 98 10.68 21.33 -16.46
CA ASP A 98 11.10 21.67 -15.09
C ASP A 98 9.96 22.28 -14.25
N PHE A 99 9.07 23.04 -14.88
CA PHE A 99 7.87 23.57 -14.21
C PHE A 99 6.90 22.45 -13.81
N TYR A 100 6.71 21.46 -14.69
CA TYR A 100 5.83 20.33 -14.41
C TYR A 100 6.43 19.36 -13.39
N ASP A 101 7.75 19.20 -13.35
CA ASP A 101 8.44 18.46 -12.29
C ASP A 101 8.21 19.10 -10.92
N GLU A 102 8.34 20.42 -10.82
CA GLU A 102 8.06 21.15 -9.59
C GLU A 102 6.58 21.00 -9.19
N CYS A 103 5.67 21.17 -10.16
CA CYS A 103 4.24 20.96 -9.93
C CYS A 103 3.93 19.53 -9.48
N PHE A 104 4.55 18.52 -10.07
CA PHE A 104 4.40 17.12 -9.70
C PHE A 104 4.90 16.86 -8.28
N SER A 105 6.11 17.32 -7.94
CA SER A 105 6.69 17.15 -6.61
C SER A 105 5.85 17.85 -5.53
N ASN A 106 5.44 19.09 -5.77
CA ASN A 106 4.59 19.84 -4.86
C ASN A 106 3.21 19.17 -4.72
N TYR A 107 2.67 18.64 -5.82
CA TYR A 107 1.39 17.93 -5.80
C TYR A 107 1.45 16.67 -4.93
N ILE A 108 2.45 15.80 -5.12
CA ILE A 108 2.64 14.60 -4.30
C ILE A 108 2.87 14.96 -2.83
N SER A 109 3.68 15.99 -2.57
CA SER A 109 3.97 16.48 -1.22
C SER A 109 2.70 16.93 -0.50
N ASN A 110 1.85 17.69 -1.19
CA ASN A 110 0.55 18.12 -0.65
C ASN A 110 -0.41 16.94 -0.45
N LEU A 111 -0.43 15.98 -1.39
CA LEU A 111 -1.25 14.77 -1.25
C LEU A 111 -0.87 13.93 -0.04
N ALA A 112 0.42 13.83 0.28
CA ALA A 112 0.90 13.09 1.44
C ALA A 112 0.42 13.69 2.77
N MET A 113 0.12 14.99 2.80
CA MET A 113 -0.35 15.72 3.98
C MET A 113 -1.88 15.77 4.10
N GLU A 114 -2.61 15.57 3.00
CA GLU A 114 -4.07 15.67 2.98
C GLU A 114 -4.71 14.43 3.61
N GLN A 115 -5.58 14.64 4.59
CA GLN A 115 -6.33 13.56 5.23
C GLN A 115 -7.47 13.03 4.35
N PHE A 116 -7.81 11.75 4.52
CA PHE A 116 -8.97 11.18 3.83
C PHE A 116 -10.28 11.66 4.46
N PRO A 117 -11.28 12.02 3.64
CA PRO A 117 -12.63 12.27 4.14
C PRO A 117 -13.26 10.99 4.70
N GLN A 118 -13.94 11.11 5.83
CA GLN A 118 -14.43 9.96 6.60
C GLN A 118 -15.72 9.33 6.04
N ASN A 119 -16.34 9.96 5.05
CA ASN A 119 -17.62 9.55 4.47
C ASN A 119 -17.50 8.68 3.21
N ARG A 120 -16.29 8.35 2.77
CA ARG A 120 -16.03 7.51 1.59
C ARG A 120 -14.83 6.60 1.79
N PRO A 121 -14.66 5.53 0.99
CA PRO A 121 -13.51 4.63 1.11
C PRO A 121 -12.16 5.37 1.04
N PHE A 122 -11.17 4.89 1.79
CA PHE A 122 -9.91 5.62 2.00
C PHE A 122 -8.87 5.41 0.88
N TRP A 123 -9.28 5.62 -0.36
CA TRP A 123 -8.40 5.58 -1.52
C TRP A 123 -8.81 6.65 -2.54
N GLU A 124 -7.84 7.18 -3.28
CA GLU A 124 -8.02 8.14 -4.36
C GLU A 124 -7.05 7.83 -5.49
N ILE A 125 -7.48 8.08 -6.73
CA ILE A 125 -6.64 7.99 -7.93
C ILE A 125 -6.51 9.37 -8.52
N HIS A 126 -5.28 9.83 -8.69
CA HIS A 126 -4.98 11.12 -9.28
C HIS A 126 -4.29 10.91 -10.64
N ILE A 127 -4.80 11.55 -11.67
CA ILE A 127 -4.28 11.42 -13.04
C ILE A 127 -3.56 12.71 -13.39
N PHE A 128 -2.23 12.68 -13.30
CA PHE A 128 -1.36 13.80 -13.65
C PHE A 128 -1.03 13.71 -15.14
N LYS A 129 -1.71 14.52 -15.96
CA LYS A 129 -1.64 14.47 -17.43
C LYS A 129 -0.46 15.24 -18.04
N TYR A 130 0.34 15.91 -17.22
CA TYR A 130 1.40 16.78 -17.70
C TYR A 130 2.74 16.03 -17.74
N PRO A 131 3.56 16.26 -18.77
CA PRO A 131 4.84 15.57 -18.90
C PRO A 131 5.85 16.10 -17.87
N THR A 132 6.55 15.18 -17.22
CA THR A 132 7.72 15.39 -16.36
C THR A 132 8.99 15.00 -17.12
N ASN A 133 10.17 15.23 -16.55
CA ASN A 133 11.42 14.76 -17.14
C ASN A 133 11.49 13.21 -17.21
N ASP A 134 10.75 12.51 -16.35
CA ASP A 134 10.76 11.04 -16.27
C ASP A 134 9.58 10.37 -17.01
N ALA A 135 8.46 11.07 -17.19
CA ALA A 135 7.20 10.50 -17.69
C ALA A 135 6.41 11.46 -18.60
N ALA A 136 5.69 10.93 -19.57
CA ALA A 136 4.72 11.70 -20.36
C ALA A 136 3.37 11.90 -19.63
N GLY A 137 3.14 11.15 -18.55
CA GLY A 137 2.00 11.29 -17.66
C GLY A 137 2.08 10.26 -16.53
N SER A 138 1.40 10.53 -15.42
CA SER A 138 1.50 9.72 -14.20
C SER A 138 0.14 9.43 -13.58
N ILE A 139 -0.06 8.20 -13.10
CA ILE A 139 -1.20 7.79 -12.28
C ILE A 139 -0.72 7.63 -10.84
N ILE A 140 -1.35 8.35 -9.92
CA ILE A 140 -0.96 8.40 -8.52
C ILE A 140 -2.09 7.76 -7.70
N PHE A 141 -1.79 6.70 -6.98
CA PHE A 141 -2.69 6.08 -6.02
C PHE A 141 -2.37 6.60 -4.64
N LYS A 142 -3.35 7.24 -4.02
CA LYS A 142 -3.30 7.64 -2.62
C LYS A 142 -4.15 6.64 -1.85
N LEU A 143 -3.54 5.87 -0.95
CA LEU A 143 -4.18 4.77 -0.24
C LEU A 143 -3.95 4.92 1.26
N HIS A 144 -4.98 4.74 2.08
CA HIS A 144 -4.77 4.70 3.53
C HIS A 144 -4.24 3.34 3.98
N HIS A 145 -3.22 3.31 4.84
CA HIS A 145 -2.55 2.07 5.27
C HIS A 145 -3.49 1.13 6.06
N SER A 146 -4.62 1.61 6.56
CA SER A 146 -5.63 0.75 7.18
C SER A 146 -6.29 -0.24 6.19
N LEU A 147 -6.19 0.01 4.88
CA LEU A 147 -6.76 -0.85 3.83
C LEU A 147 -6.00 -2.18 3.73
N GLY A 148 -4.67 -2.15 3.90
CA GLY A 148 -3.81 -3.32 3.83
C GLY A 148 -2.35 -2.96 4.10
N ASP A 149 -1.51 -3.96 4.25
CA ASP A 149 -0.06 -3.75 4.25
C ASP A 149 0.47 -3.40 2.85
N GLY A 150 1.70 -2.88 2.78
CA GLY A 150 2.31 -2.46 1.52
C GLY A 150 2.39 -3.59 0.47
N TYR A 151 2.58 -4.85 0.90
CA TYR A 151 2.62 -5.99 -0.02
C TYR A 151 1.26 -6.27 -0.65
N SER A 152 0.21 -6.30 0.16
CA SER A 152 -1.16 -6.54 -0.29
C SER A 152 -1.66 -5.40 -1.18
N LEU A 153 -1.33 -4.15 -0.84
CA LEU A 153 -1.68 -2.98 -1.65
C LEU A 153 -0.95 -2.98 -2.99
N MET A 154 0.36 -3.28 -3.00
CA MET A 154 1.11 -3.44 -4.26
C MET A 154 0.55 -4.59 -5.10
N GLY A 155 0.24 -5.73 -4.49
CA GLY A 155 -0.38 -6.86 -5.16
C GLY A 155 -1.73 -6.51 -5.80
N ALA A 156 -2.58 -5.75 -5.09
CA ALA A 156 -3.85 -5.26 -5.61
C ALA A 156 -3.66 -4.34 -6.82
N LEU A 157 -2.78 -3.33 -6.71
CA LEU A 157 -2.50 -2.41 -7.82
C LEU A 157 -1.97 -3.14 -9.06
N LEU A 158 -1.03 -4.07 -8.86
CA LEU A 158 -0.46 -4.85 -9.95
C LEU A 158 -1.50 -5.79 -10.56
N SER A 159 -2.42 -6.36 -9.79
CA SER A 159 -3.47 -7.22 -10.35
C SER A 159 -4.43 -6.51 -11.32
N CYS A 160 -4.48 -5.17 -11.26
CA CYS A 160 -5.23 -4.37 -12.24
C CYS A 160 -4.51 -4.19 -13.58
N LEU A 161 -3.21 -4.49 -13.64
CA LEU A 161 -2.41 -4.32 -14.85
C LEU A 161 -2.39 -5.62 -15.67
N GLN A 162 -2.39 -5.48 -16.99
CA GLN A 162 -2.30 -6.60 -17.92
C GLN A 162 -1.14 -6.38 -18.86
N ARG A 163 -0.61 -7.49 -19.39
CA ARG A 163 0.44 -7.47 -20.39
C ARG A 163 -0.10 -6.96 -21.72
N VAL A 164 0.64 -6.04 -22.34
CA VAL A 164 0.30 -5.47 -23.65
C VAL A 164 0.40 -6.53 -24.76
N ASP A 165 1.35 -7.45 -24.67
CA ASP A 165 1.57 -8.49 -25.68
C ASP A 165 0.60 -9.68 -25.56
N ASN A 166 0.23 -10.05 -24.33
CA ASN A 166 -0.81 -11.05 -24.08
C ASN A 166 -1.53 -10.83 -22.74
N PRO A 167 -2.74 -10.26 -22.75
CA PRO A 167 -3.51 -9.96 -21.53
C PRO A 167 -3.89 -11.18 -20.68
N SER A 168 -3.88 -12.39 -21.26
CA SER A 168 -4.19 -13.63 -20.53
C SER A 168 -3.03 -14.13 -19.66
N LEU A 169 -1.83 -13.58 -19.84
CA LEU A 169 -0.66 -13.95 -19.06
C LEU A 169 -0.46 -13.00 -17.87
N PRO A 170 -0.03 -13.53 -16.71
CA PRO A 170 0.25 -12.68 -15.55
C PRO A 170 1.41 -11.72 -15.85
N LEU A 171 1.40 -10.59 -15.14
CA LEU A 171 2.54 -9.67 -15.14
C LEU A 171 3.81 -10.41 -14.76
N THR A 172 4.84 -10.18 -15.57
CA THR A 172 6.13 -10.85 -15.41
C THR A 172 7.11 -9.85 -14.83
N PHE A 173 7.60 -10.13 -13.63
CA PHE A 173 8.71 -9.38 -13.05
C PHE A 173 10.04 -10.06 -13.38
N PRO A 174 11.15 -9.30 -13.48
CA PRO A 174 12.47 -9.87 -13.63
C PRO A 174 12.72 -10.91 -12.53
N SER A 175 12.99 -12.16 -12.92
CA SER A 175 13.20 -13.22 -11.95
C SER A 175 14.52 -12.98 -11.20
N ARG A 176 14.51 -13.23 -9.89
CA ARG A 176 15.74 -13.23 -9.09
C ARG A 176 16.63 -14.36 -9.62
N GLN A 177 17.77 -14.02 -10.22
CA GLN A 177 18.83 -15.01 -10.45
C GLN A 177 19.15 -15.66 -9.11
N ARG A 178 18.78 -16.94 -8.96
CA ARG A 178 19.21 -17.75 -7.83
C ARG A 178 20.72 -17.89 -7.96
N THR A 179 21.47 -17.33 -7.02
CA THR A 179 22.84 -17.77 -6.76
C THR A 179 22.76 -19.25 -6.44
N THR A 180 23.28 -20.08 -7.33
CA THR A 180 23.33 -21.54 -7.19
C THR A 180 24.27 -21.91 -6.05
N LEU A 181 23.79 -21.87 -4.82
CA LEU A 181 24.42 -22.61 -3.73
C LEU A 181 24.08 -24.09 -3.94
N SER A 182 25.05 -24.81 -4.49
CA SER A 182 25.07 -26.27 -4.59
C SER A 182 24.65 -26.88 -3.25
N SER A 183 23.46 -27.46 -3.20
CA SER A 183 23.01 -28.25 -2.06
C SER A 183 22.88 -29.70 -2.51
N LYS A 184 23.92 -30.47 -2.22
CA LYS A 184 23.79 -31.91 -2.04
C LYS A 184 22.97 -32.18 -0.78
N ASP A 185 22.25 -33.29 -0.84
CA ASP A 185 21.67 -34.06 0.27
C ASP A 185 20.17 -33.91 0.59
N LYS A 186 19.43 -34.85 -0.01
CA LYS A 186 18.59 -35.90 0.61
C LYS A 186 17.39 -35.52 1.49
N ALA A 187 16.21 -35.79 0.90
CA ALA A 187 15.19 -36.77 1.30
C ALA A 187 14.62 -36.86 2.75
N PHE A 188 13.29 -37.04 2.78
CA PHE A 188 12.37 -37.49 3.85
C PHE A 188 11.94 -36.51 4.96
N SER A 189 10.64 -36.18 4.99
CA SER A 189 9.68 -36.77 5.96
C SER A 189 8.39 -35.95 6.05
N VAL A 190 7.26 -36.59 5.72
CA VAL A 190 5.90 -36.02 5.64
C VAL A 190 5.15 -36.05 7.00
N LEU A 191 5.80 -36.30 8.13
CA LEU A 191 5.09 -36.59 9.39
C LEU A 191 5.41 -35.65 10.57
N LYS A 192 5.20 -34.32 10.45
CA LYS A 192 5.22 -33.37 11.61
C LYS A 192 4.36 -32.09 11.40
N VAL A 193 3.17 -32.17 10.82
CA VAL A 193 2.38 -30.96 10.48
C VAL A 193 1.50 -30.42 11.62
N VAL A 194 1.17 -31.21 12.65
CA VAL A 194 0.21 -30.77 13.68
C VAL A 194 0.80 -29.93 14.85
N PRO A 195 2.05 -30.13 15.35
CA PRO A 195 2.54 -29.33 16.50
C PRO A 195 3.06 -27.93 16.15
N ARG A 196 3.29 -27.63 14.86
CA ARG A 196 3.90 -26.36 14.42
C ARG A 196 2.91 -25.21 14.29
N PHE A 197 1.65 -25.51 13.99
CA PHE A 197 0.63 -24.47 13.77
C PHE A 197 0.29 -23.74 15.07
N PHE A 198 0.05 -24.47 16.17
CA PHE A 198 -0.20 -23.89 17.49
C PHE A 198 1.00 -23.12 18.04
N LYS A 199 2.23 -23.64 17.83
CA LYS A 199 3.46 -22.93 18.22
C LYS A 199 3.66 -21.65 17.40
N GLY A 200 3.29 -21.67 16.11
CA GLY A 200 3.31 -20.49 15.24
C GLY A 200 2.35 -19.40 15.72
N ILE A 201 1.10 -19.76 16.05
CA ILE A 201 0.10 -18.80 16.56
C ILE A 201 0.56 -18.21 17.90
N VAL A 202 1.05 -19.05 18.83
CA VAL A 202 1.52 -18.56 20.14
C VAL A 202 2.73 -17.65 19.98
N ASN A 203 3.67 -17.97 19.08
CA ASN A 203 4.81 -17.11 18.79
C ASN A 203 4.36 -15.80 18.13
N THR A 204 3.42 -15.81 17.18
CA THR A 204 2.90 -14.58 16.58
C THR A 204 2.18 -13.69 17.60
N VAL A 205 1.42 -14.28 18.53
CA VAL A 205 0.78 -13.52 19.61
C VAL A 205 1.83 -12.97 20.59
N TYR A 206 2.86 -13.75 20.90
CA TYR A 206 3.98 -13.29 21.74
C TYR A 206 4.78 -12.19 21.06
N ASP A 207 5.15 -12.35 19.79
CA ASP A 207 5.89 -11.37 18.99
C ASP A 207 5.07 -10.09 18.80
N PHE A 208 3.75 -10.22 18.60
CA PHE A 208 2.83 -9.08 18.56
C PHE A 208 2.76 -8.38 19.92
N GLY A 209 2.63 -9.13 21.01
CA GLY A 209 2.63 -8.59 22.36
C GLY A 209 3.95 -7.91 22.73
N GLU A 210 5.08 -8.51 22.38
CA GLU A 210 6.41 -7.95 22.56
C GLU A 210 6.63 -6.70 21.70
N SER A 211 6.13 -6.69 20.46
CA SER A 211 6.21 -5.52 19.58
C SER A 211 5.37 -4.35 20.10
N ILE A 212 4.18 -4.63 20.66
CA ILE A 212 3.35 -3.62 21.34
C ILE A 212 4.07 -3.12 22.60
N LEU A 213 4.60 -4.01 23.44
CA LEU A 213 5.34 -3.65 24.65
C LEU A 213 6.59 -2.83 24.35
N LYS A 214 7.41 -3.23 23.38
CA LYS A 214 8.61 -2.48 22.95
C LYS A 214 8.22 -1.13 22.37
N GLY A 215 7.21 -1.06 21.51
CA GLY A 215 6.73 0.21 20.95
C GLY A 215 6.14 1.18 21.98
N THR A 216 5.74 0.69 23.17
CA THR A 216 5.15 1.54 24.24
C THR A 216 6.15 1.88 25.36
N PHE A 217 7.17 1.04 25.60
CA PHE A 217 8.10 1.18 26.73
C PHE A 217 9.56 1.43 26.34
N VAL A 218 9.95 1.16 25.09
CA VAL A 218 11.33 1.30 24.63
C VAL A 218 11.36 2.34 23.53
N GLU A 219 12.00 3.47 23.83
CA GLU A 219 12.26 4.49 22.84
C GLU A 219 13.20 3.92 21.75
N ASP A 220 12.81 4.01 20.48
CA ASP A 220 13.61 3.50 19.34
C ASP A 220 15.06 4.02 19.42
N ASP A 221 16.03 3.22 19.01
CA ASP A 221 17.42 3.67 18.95
C ASP A 221 17.55 4.93 18.06
N ARG A 222 18.36 5.89 18.50
CA ARG A 222 18.70 7.07 17.69
C ARG A 222 19.54 6.63 16.50
N THR A 223 18.88 6.40 15.38
CA THR A 223 19.53 6.12 14.09
C THR A 223 19.72 7.42 13.31
N ALA A 224 20.61 7.41 12.31
CA ALA A 224 20.85 8.57 11.44
C ALA A 224 19.60 9.04 10.66
N ILE A 225 18.55 8.21 10.60
CA ILE A 225 17.27 8.50 9.95
C ILE A 225 16.17 8.93 10.94
N ARG A 226 16.37 8.76 12.25
CA ARG A 226 15.40 9.18 13.27
C ARG A 226 15.61 10.67 13.58
N SER A 227 14.59 11.49 13.32
CA SER A 227 14.65 12.94 13.59
C SER A 227 14.81 13.26 15.09
N GLY A 228 14.31 12.41 15.99
CA GLY A 228 14.43 12.59 17.44
C GLY A 228 13.58 13.70 18.07
N ASP A 229 12.94 14.53 17.24
CA ASP A 229 12.06 15.63 17.68
C ASP A 229 10.59 15.16 17.79
N GLU A 230 9.85 15.73 18.75
CA GLU A 230 8.39 15.58 18.82
C GLU A 230 7.67 16.39 17.72
N GLY A 231 6.54 15.86 17.24
CA GLY A 231 5.66 16.56 16.29
C GLY A 231 6.19 16.62 14.86
N VAL A 232 7.16 15.78 14.51
CA VAL A 232 7.69 15.66 13.13
C VAL A 232 6.61 15.21 12.14
N GLU A 233 5.60 14.48 12.63
CA GLU A 233 4.43 14.02 11.88
C GLU A 233 3.51 15.15 11.40
N PHE A 234 3.64 16.37 11.95
CA PHE A 234 2.87 17.54 11.55
C PHE A 234 3.67 18.53 10.70
N ARG A 235 4.96 18.27 10.47
CA ARG A 235 5.82 19.17 9.67
C ARG A 235 5.50 19.00 8.18
N PRO A 236 5.72 20.04 7.35
CA PRO A 236 5.58 19.92 5.90
C PRO A 236 6.45 18.79 5.35
N ILE A 237 5.87 17.96 4.49
CA ILE A 237 6.60 16.93 3.74
C ILE A 237 7.12 17.56 2.44
N VAL A 238 8.40 17.31 2.14
CA VAL A 238 8.99 17.60 0.83
C VAL A 238 9.40 16.28 0.20
N VAL A 239 8.82 15.95 -0.96
CA VAL A 239 9.17 14.75 -1.70
C VAL A 239 10.31 15.06 -2.67
N THR A 240 11.35 14.23 -2.64
CA THR A 240 12.44 14.28 -3.62
C THR A 240 12.58 12.91 -4.25
N THR A 241 12.43 12.85 -5.57
CA THR A 241 12.59 11.61 -6.32
C THR A 241 14.08 11.35 -6.58
N LYS A 242 14.53 10.13 -6.27
CA LYS A 242 15.85 9.64 -6.63
C LYS A 242 15.70 8.27 -7.28
N THR A 243 16.19 8.14 -8.51
CA THR A 243 16.10 6.91 -9.28
C THR A 243 17.29 6.02 -8.97
N PHE A 244 17.02 4.80 -8.51
CA PHE A 244 18.04 3.77 -8.32
C PHE A 244 17.76 2.59 -9.24
N SER A 245 18.81 2.03 -9.83
CA SER A 245 18.67 0.76 -10.53
C SER A 245 18.40 -0.37 -9.52
N LEU A 246 17.64 -1.39 -9.93
CA LEU A 246 17.42 -2.58 -9.09
C LEU A 246 18.75 -3.28 -8.72
N ASP A 247 19.76 -3.18 -9.58
CA ASP A 247 21.08 -3.73 -9.32
C ASP A 247 21.85 -2.92 -8.27
N SER A 248 21.73 -1.59 -8.29
CA SER A 248 22.25 -0.72 -7.24
C SER A 248 21.61 -1.02 -5.88
N LEU A 249 20.29 -1.29 -5.84
CA LEU A 249 19.62 -1.69 -4.59
C LEU A 249 20.13 -3.03 -4.06
N LYS A 250 20.44 -3.99 -4.93
CA LYS A 250 21.06 -5.27 -4.52
C LYS A 250 22.44 -5.03 -3.91
N GLN A 251 23.24 -4.15 -4.51
CA GLN A 251 24.56 -3.80 -3.99
C GLN A 251 24.44 -3.11 -2.63
N ILE A 252 23.56 -2.12 -2.47
CA ILE A 252 23.32 -1.45 -1.18
C ILE A 252 22.88 -2.47 -0.12
N LYS A 253 21.95 -3.36 -0.44
CA LYS A 253 21.51 -4.42 0.48
C LYS A 253 22.66 -5.35 0.89
N ALA A 254 23.52 -5.73 -0.05
CA ALA A 254 24.69 -6.55 0.22
C ALA A 254 25.72 -5.82 1.10
N SER A 255 25.97 -4.53 0.82
CA SER A 255 26.92 -3.68 1.56
C SER A 255 26.46 -3.38 2.98
N LEU A 256 25.15 -3.19 3.19
CA LEU A 256 24.58 -2.90 4.52
C LEU A 256 24.48 -4.13 5.42
N ASN A 257 24.85 -5.32 4.94
CA ASN A 257 24.83 -6.58 5.68
C ASN A 257 23.47 -6.85 6.40
N VAL A 258 22.37 -6.32 5.85
CA VAL A 258 21.02 -6.52 6.39
C VAL A 258 20.61 -7.94 6.05
N VAL A 259 20.98 -8.87 6.94
CA VAL A 259 20.48 -10.24 6.94
C VAL A 259 18.96 -10.13 6.96
N SER A 260 18.36 -10.62 5.89
CA SER A 260 16.91 -10.62 5.75
C SER A 260 16.34 -11.36 6.95
N ILE A 261 15.42 -10.74 7.70
CA ILE A 261 14.49 -11.49 8.54
C ILE A 261 13.87 -12.53 7.59
N ASN A 262 14.13 -13.81 7.88
CA ASN A 262 13.67 -14.93 7.07
C ASN A 262 12.15 -14.93 7.04
N ILE A 263 11.53 -14.37 5.99
CA ILE A 263 10.18 -14.74 5.59
C ILE A 263 10.31 -16.05 4.82
N SER A 264 10.65 -17.11 5.56
CA SER A 264 10.60 -18.48 5.09
C SER A 264 9.31 -19.10 5.61
N SER A 265 8.22 -18.96 4.85
CA SER A 265 7.20 -20.00 4.69
C SER A 265 5.97 -19.43 3.97
N LEU A 266 5.85 -19.72 2.68
CA LEU A 266 4.57 -20.15 2.12
C LEU A 266 4.88 -20.99 0.88
N TYR A 267 4.97 -22.29 1.13
CA TYR A 267 4.91 -23.31 0.11
C TYR A 267 3.54 -23.21 -0.57
N VAL A 268 3.52 -22.86 -1.86
CA VAL A 268 2.43 -23.24 -2.75
C VAL A 268 2.77 -24.64 -3.23
N THR A 269 2.13 -25.66 -2.64
CA THR A 269 2.05 -26.97 -3.28
C THR A 269 0.94 -26.92 -4.31
N SER A 270 1.36 -27.09 -5.57
CA SER A 270 0.65 -27.68 -6.73
C SER A 270 -0.87 -27.53 -6.79
#